data_AF-A0A9X7Z684-F1
#
_entry.id   AF-A0A9X7Z684-F1
#
_cell.length_a   1.000
_cell.length_b   1.000
_cell.length_c   1.000
_cell.angle_alpha   90.00
_cell.angle_beta   90.00
_cell.angle_gamma   90.00
#
_symmetry.space_group_name_H-M   'P 1'
#
loop_
_entity.id
_entity.type
_entity.pdbx_description
1 polymer ?
#
loop_
_entity_poly.entity_id
_entity_poly.type
_entity_poly.pdbx_seq_one_letter_code
_entity_poly.pdbx_strand_id
1 'polypeptide(L)'
;MVADRDSHRIFSGLILFILGYEWLVSGADKILSGGFVAGLQQQLSDALSNMQYGFYGYVVKTYLVPNSELVGYVVEMSELALGVMFFILAVFAIRGKMNAALYRLALGTGIVAAIISLNLFFYRGGSFFVSLAKPYEEGIPIDFFLVLANIAVVVWSYRALLAKPKLYLVGQGKATHNKYRNRHVNKGAALK
;
A
#
# COMPACT_ATOMS: atom_id res chain seq x y z
N MET A 1 -19.34 -12.72 17.16
CA MET A 1 -19.05 -11.64 16.19
C MET A 1 -17.63 -11.05 16.33
N VAL A 2 -16.61 -11.85 16.66
CA VAL A 2 -15.20 -11.38 16.76
C VAL A 2 -14.39 -11.71 15.49
N ALA A 3 -14.75 -12.78 14.77
CA ALA A 3 -14.01 -13.30 13.62
C ALA A 3 -13.89 -12.33 12.42
N ASP A 4 -14.88 -11.48 12.17
CA ASP A 4 -14.92 -10.65 10.96
C ASP A 4 -13.87 -9.53 10.96
N ARG A 5 -13.53 -9.02 12.16
CA ARG A 5 -12.54 -7.93 12.31
C ARG A 5 -11.09 -8.42 12.14
N ASP A 6 -10.84 -9.69 12.44
CA ASP A 6 -9.51 -10.29 12.38
C ASP A 6 -9.16 -10.74 10.95
N SER A 7 -10.14 -11.24 10.19
CA SER A 7 -9.96 -11.63 8.79
C SER A 7 -9.48 -10.47 7.91
N HIS A 8 -10.08 -9.28 8.05
CA HIS A 8 -9.66 -8.11 7.28
C HIS A 8 -8.22 -7.66 7.59
N ARG A 9 -7.80 -7.76 8.85
CA ARG A 9 -6.45 -7.38 9.29
C ARG A 9 -5.39 -8.32 8.71
N ILE A 10 -5.63 -9.62 8.79
CA ILE A 10 -4.74 -10.64 8.25
C ILE A 10 -4.68 -10.50 6.73
N PHE A 11 -5.82 -10.37 6.06
CA PHE A 11 -5.87 -10.22 4.61
C PHE A 11 -5.11 -8.99 4.09
N SER A 12 -5.38 -7.80 4.66
CA SER A 12 -4.63 -6.59 4.29
C SER A 12 -3.14 -6.72 4.61
N GLY A 13 -2.81 -7.35 5.75
CA GLY A 13 -1.44 -7.65 6.13
C GLY A 13 -0.70 -8.55 5.13
N LEU A 14 -1.37 -9.59 4.62
CA LEU A 14 -0.81 -10.50 3.62
C LEU A 14 -0.58 -9.79 2.28
N ILE A 15 -1.51 -8.94 1.83
CA ILE A 15 -1.32 -8.14 0.61
C ILE A 15 -0.08 -7.25 0.75
N LEU A 16 0.03 -6.52 1.87
CA LEU A 16 1.18 -5.66 2.14
C LEU A 16 2.48 -6.48 2.22
N PHE A 17 2.43 -7.69 2.78
CA PHE A 17 3.61 -8.57 2.85
C PHE A 17 4.06 -9.02 1.46
N ILE A 18 3.13 -9.43 0.59
CA ILE A 18 3.44 -9.86 -0.78
C ILE A 18 4.01 -8.69 -1.58
N LEU A 19 3.40 -7.50 -1.49
CA LEU A 19 3.96 -6.31 -2.13
C LEU A 19 5.35 -5.99 -1.58
N GLY A 20 5.54 -6.04 -0.26
CA GLY A 20 6.84 -5.82 0.37
C GLY A 20 7.90 -6.80 -0.11
N TYR A 21 7.54 -8.08 -0.25
CA TYR A 21 8.42 -9.11 -0.79
C TYR A 21 8.84 -8.80 -2.23
N GLU A 22 7.88 -8.50 -3.10
CA GLU A 22 8.14 -8.18 -4.51
C GLU A 22 9.14 -7.03 -4.65
N TRP A 23 8.85 -5.90 -3.99
CA TRP A 23 9.71 -4.72 -4.05
C TRP A 23 11.10 -4.97 -3.42
N LEU A 24 11.15 -5.67 -2.28
CA LEU A 24 12.41 -5.91 -1.59
C LEU A 24 13.31 -6.86 -2.39
N VAL A 25 12.77 -7.95 -2.93
CA VAL A 25 13.54 -8.90 -3.74
C VAL A 25 13.99 -8.24 -5.02
N SER A 26 13.11 -7.51 -5.72
CA SER A 26 13.46 -6.75 -6.92
C SER A 26 14.63 -5.77 -6.70
N GLY A 27 14.61 -5.02 -5.59
CA GLY A 27 15.68 -4.09 -5.23
C GLY A 27 16.96 -4.79 -4.78
N ALA A 28 16.84 -5.85 -3.98
CA ALA A 28 17.97 -6.64 -3.52
C ALA A 28 18.71 -7.31 -4.69
N ASP A 29 17.99 -7.88 -5.66
CA ASP A 29 18.59 -8.51 -6.83
C ASP A 29 19.41 -7.50 -7.65
N LYS A 30 18.91 -6.27 -7.82
CA LYS A 30 19.64 -5.21 -8.54
C LYS A 30 20.95 -4.87 -7.84
N ILE A 31 20.91 -4.62 -6.54
CA ILE A 31 22.09 -4.26 -5.75
C ILE A 31 23.09 -5.42 -5.67
N LEU A 32 22.61 -6.63 -5.42
CA LEU A 32 23.46 -7.82 -5.30
C LEU A 32 24.09 -8.22 -6.65
N SER A 33 23.41 -7.96 -7.76
CA SER A 33 23.97 -8.17 -9.10
C SER A 33 25.07 -7.14 -9.44
N GLY A 34 25.01 -5.93 -8.85
CA GLY A 34 25.99 -4.85 -9.04
C GLY A 34 26.06 -4.26 -10.45
N GLY A 35 25.34 -4.83 -11.41
CA GLY A 35 25.38 -4.43 -12.83
C GLY A 35 24.19 -3.60 -13.30
N PHE A 36 23.16 -3.42 -12.47
CA PHE A 36 21.92 -2.77 -12.89
C PHE A 36 22.14 -1.32 -13.33
N VAL A 37 22.74 -0.48 -12.47
CA VAL A 37 23.00 0.94 -12.78
C VAL A 37 23.87 1.10 -14.03
N ALA A 38 24.97 0.35 -14.12
CA ALA A 38 25.90 0.41 -15.25
C ALA A 38 25.27 -0.10 -16.57
N GLY A 39 24.38 -1.10 -16.48
CA GLY A 39 23.69 -1.68 -17.63
C GLY A 39 22.45 -0.90 -18.08
N LEU A 40 21.91 -0.01 -17.25
CA LEU A 40 20.60 0.59 -17.49
C LEU A 40 20.57 1.46 -18.75
N GLN A 41 21.63 2.21 -19.04
CA GLN A 41 21.69 3.03 -20.26
C GLN A 41 21.50 2.20 -21.53
N GLN A 42 22.22 1.07 -21.61
CA GLN A 42 22.19 0.18 -22.76
C GLN A 42 20.80 -0.47 -22.88
N GLN A 43 20.26 -0.98 -21.77
CA GLN A 43 18.91 -1.58 -21.77
C GLN A 43 17.84 -0.59 -22.22
N LEU A 44 17.87 0.65 -21.71
CA LEU A 44 16.92 1.69 -22.12
C LEU A 44 17.07 2.03 -23.61
N SER A 45 18.30 2.10 -24.13
CA SER A 45 18.59 2.42 -25.53
C SER A 45 18.10 1.32 -26.47
N ASP A 46 18.34 0.05 -26.12
CA ASP A 46 17.92 -1.11 -26.90
C ASP A 46 16.38 -1.23 -26.94
N ALA A 47 15.72 -0.93 -25.82
CA ALA A 47 14.27 -0.97 -25.72
C ALA A 47 13.56 0.05 -26.63
N LEU A 48 14.17 1.20 -26.95
CA LEU A 48 13.53 2.29 -27.70
C LEU A 48 12.94 1.85 -29.05
N SER A 49 13.58 0.89 -29.72
CA SER A 49 13.13 0.39 -31.03
C SER A 49 11.85 -0.45 -30.96
N ASN A 50 11.56 -1.03 -29.79
CA ASN A 50 10.48 -2.00 -29.59
C ASN A 50 9.40 -1.51 -28.61
N MET A 51 9.47 -0.26 -28.15
CA MET A 51 8.48 0.29 -27.23
C MET A 51 7.12 0.43 -27.89
N GLN A 52 6.12 -0.20 -27.27
CA GLN A 52 4.73 -0.13 -27.72
C GLN A 52 4.16 1.31 -27.63
N TYR A 53 4.59 2.09 -26.64
CA TYR A 53 4.05 3.42 -26.36
C TYR A 53 5.01 4.53 -26.85
N GLY A 54 4.77 5.07 -28.05
CA GLY A 54 5.66 6.06 -28.66
C GLY A 54 5.89 7.34 -27.84
N PHE A 55 4.87 7.81 -27.11
CA PHE A 55 5.02 8.96 -26.20
C PHE A 55 6.01 8.65 -25.05
N TYR A 56 6.00 7.41 -24.56
CA TYR A 56 6.88 6.98 -23.49
C TYR A 56 8.29 6.74 -24.01
N GLY A 57 8.43 6.24 -25.24
CA GLY A 57 9.71 6.19 -25.96
C GLY A 57 10.37 7.56 -26.08
N TYR A 58 9.60 8.64 -26.33
CA TYR A 58 10.12 10.00 -26.30
C TYR A 58 10.64 10.40 -24.91
N VAL A 59 9.90 10.08 -23.84
CA VAL A 59 10.33 10.34 -22.45
C VAL A 59 11.62 9.59 -22.12
N VAL A 60 11.69 8.31 -22.48
CA VAL A 60 12.86 7.46 -22.24
C VAL A 60 14.08 8.03 -22.96
N LYS A 61 13.94 8.33 -24.26
CA LYS A 61 15.04 8.88 -25.08
C LYS A 61 15.53 10.24 -24.58
N THR A 62 14.61 11.11 -24.15
CA THR A 62 14.92 12.50 -23.80
C THR A 62 15.41 12.67 -22.37
N TYR A 63 14.86 11.89 -21.43
CA TYR A 63 15.10 12.09 -20.00
C TYR A 63 15.77 10.89 -19.33
N LEU A 64 15.37 9.65 -19.63
CA LEU A 64 15.88 8.49 -18.89
C LEU A 64 17.25 8.02 -19.41
N VAL A 65 17.44 7.92 -20.73
CA VAL A 65 18.73 7.49 -21.32
C VAL A 65 19.88 8.43 -20.91
N PRO A 66 19.75 9.77 -21.03
CA PRO A 66 20.85 10.67 -20.68
C PRO A 66 21.16 10.71 -19.18
N ASN A 67 20.20 10.37 -18.32
CA ASN A 67 20.33 10.37 -16.87
C ASN A 67 20.27 8.96 -16.27
N SER A 68 20.62 7.94 -17.07
CA SER A 68 20.39 6.53 -16.74
C SER A 68 21.06 6.09 -15.45
N GLU A 69 22.26 6.58 -15.14
CA GLU A 69 22.92 6.26 -13.86
C GLU A 69 22.12 6.77 -12.66
N LEU A 70 21.69 8.04 -12.67
CA LEU A 70 20.86 8.62 -11.63
C LEU A 70 19.51 7.90 -11.51
N VAL A 71 18.88 7.61 -12.64
CA VAL A 71 17.63 6.84 -12.69
C VAL A 71 17.83 5.45 -12.08
N GLY A 72 18.96 4.80 -12.37
CA GLY A 72 19.31 3.50 -11.82
C GLY A 72 19.35 3.51 -10.31
N TYR A 73 20.11 4.43 -9.71
CA TYR A 73 20.16 4.57 -8.25
C TYR A 73 18.80 4.91 -7.64
N VAL A 74 18.03 5.79 -8.29
CA VAL A 74 16.68 6.14 -7.82
C VAL A 74 15.77 4.90 -7.81
N VAL A 75 15.82 4.07 -8.86
CA VAL A 75 15.06 2.82 -8.93
C VAL A 75 15.50 1.86 -7.82
N GLU A 76 16.78 1.53 -7.73
CA GLU A 76 17.31 0.61 -6.70
C GLU A 76 16.90 1.03 -5.29
N MET A 77 17.12 2.29 -4.94
CA MET A 77 16.81 2.82 -3.62
C MET A 77 15.31 2.88 -3.36
N SER A 78 14.50 3.20 -4.37
CA SER A 78 13.04 3.24 -4.23
C SER A 78 12.46 1.86 -4.02
N GLU A 79 12.91 0.85 -4.77
CA GLU A 79 12.43 -0.52 -4.62
C GLU A 79 12.74 -1.09 -3.23
N LEU A 80 13.98 -0.92 -2.75
CA LEU A 80 14.33 -1.30 -1.38
C LEU A 80 13.47 -0.58 -0.34
N ALA A 81 13.33 0.75 -0.47
CA ALA A 81 12.58 1.55 0.48
C ALA A 81 11.10 1.13 0.51
N LEU A 82 10.48 0.91 -0.65
CA LEU A 82 9.11 0.43 -0.76
C LEU A 82 8.96 -0.95 -0.13
N GLY A 83 9.88 -1.88 -0.40
CA GLY A 83 9.89 -3.21 0.20
C GLY A 83 9.88 -3.17 1.73
N VAL A 84 10.81 -2.41 2.32
CA VAL A 84 10.90 -2.24 3.77
C VAL A 84 9.65 -1.58 4.35
N MET A 85 9.15 -0.51 3.73
CA MET A 85 7.94 0.18 4.20
C MET A 85 6.73 -0.76 4.19
N PHE A 86 6.52 -1.51 3.11
CA PHE A 86 5.42 -2.47 3.03
C PHE A 86 5.53 -3.60 4.05
N PHE A 87 6.74 -4.12 4.35
CA PHE A 87 6.92 -5.10 5.42
C PHE A 87 6.58 -4.54 6.80
N ILE A 88 7.01 -3.32 7.11
CA ILE A 88 6.65 -2.64 8.36
C ILE A 88 5.13 -2.54 8.45
N LEU A 89 4.48 -2.03 7.40
CA LEU A 89 3.03 -1.89 7.35
C LEU A 89 2.30 -3.23 7.48
N ALA A 90 2.79 -4.29 6.84
CA ALA A 90 2.25 -5.64 6.93
C ALA A 90 2.25 -6.14 8.38
N VAL A 91 3.38 -6.02 9.08
CA VAL A 91 3.50 -6.43 10.49
C VAL A 91 2.51 -5.65 11.37
N PHE A 92 2.38 -4.34 11.18
CA PHE A 92 1.44 -3.54 11.97
C PHE A 92 -0.03 -3.84 11.63
N ALA A 93 -0.35 -4.13 10.36
CA ALA A 93 -1.67 -4.55 9.92
C ALA A 93 -2.08 -5.90 10.54
N ILE A 94 -1.22 -6.92 10.45
CA ILE A 94 -1.45 -8.25 11.03
C ILE A 94 -1.64 -8.16 12.55
N ARG A 95 -0.80 -7.38 13.23
CA ARG A 95 -0.91 -7.16 14.68
C ARG A 95 -2.11 -6.29 15.08
N GLY A 96 -2.84 -5.73 14.11
CA GLY A 96 -3.97 -4.87 14.36
C GLY A 96 -3.60 -3.53 15.00
N LYS A 97 -2.35 -3.09 14.86
CA LYS A 97 -1.78 -1.89 15.49
C LYS A 97 -1.71 -0.68 14.55
N MET A 98 -2.41 -0.73 13.42
CA MET A 98 -2.48 0.39 12.48
C MET A 98 -3.12 1.62 13.15
N ASN A 99 -2.42 2.74 13.08
CA ASN A 99 -2.87 4.05 13.54
C ASN A 99 -2.92 5.03 12.34
N ALA A 100 -3.36 6.27 12.57
CA ALA A 100 -3.48 7.26 11.51
C ALA A 100 -2.15 7.58 10.81
N ALA A 101 -1.02 7.58 11.54
CA ALA A 101 0.30 7.82 10.95
C ALA A 101 0.70 6.68 10.01
N LEU A 102 0.46 5.43 10.41
CA LEU A 102 0.74 4.24 9.59
C LEU A 102 -0.17 4.17 8.36
N TYR A 103 -1.44 4.57 8.46
CA TYR A 103 -2.30 4.68 7.28
C TYR A 103 -1.86 5.80 6.33
N ARG A 104 -1.35 6.94 6.84
CA ARG A 104 -0.75 7.97 5.99
C ARG A 104 0.52 7.49 5.30
N LEU A 105 1.35 6.73 6.02
CA LEU A 105 2.52 6.07 5.44
C LEU A 105 2.09 5.11 4.33
N ALA A 106 1.16 4.20 4.59
CA ALA A 106 0.63 3.27 3.59
C ALA A 106 0.02 3.98 2.37
N LEU A 107 -0.68 5.10 2.59
CA LEU A 107 -1.19 5.94 1.51
C LEU A 107 -0.05 6.48 0.64
N GLY A 108 0.98 7.09 1.25
CA GLY A 108 2.13 7.63 0.52
C GLY A 108 2.93 6.55 -0.20
N THR A 109 3.27 5.47 0.49
CA THR A 109 3.98 4.31 -0.07
C THR A 109 3.20 3.72 -1.25
N GLY A 110 1.88 3.53 -1.12
CA GLY A 110 1.03 3.03 -2.20
C GLY A 110 0.99 3.96 -3.42
N ILE A 111 0.95 5.28 -3.23
CA ILE A 111 0.98 6.25 -4.34
C ILE A 111 2.31 6.15 -5.09
N VAL A 112 3.43 6.19 -4.36
CA VAL A 112 4.77 6.10 -4.97
C VAL A 112 4.95 4.78 -5.71
N ALA A 113 4.59 3.66 -5.08
CA ALA A 113 4.67 2.33 -5.69
C ALA A 113 3.78 2.21 -6.94
N ALA A 114 2.58 2.79 -6.94
CA ALA A 114 1.71 2.79 -8.12
C ALA A 114 2.31 3.59 -9.28
N ILE A 115 2.93 4.75 -9.01
CA ILE A 115 3.60 5.57 -10.03
C ILE A 115 4.79 4.82 -10.63
N ILE A 116 5.63 4.18 -9.80
CA ILE A 116 6.78 3.41 -10.27
C ILE A 116 6.30 2.18 -11.08
N SER A 117 5.30 1.44 -10.59
CA SER A 117 4.74 0.30 -11.31
C SER A 117 4.17 0.72 -12.68
N LEU A 118 3.54 1.90 -12.75
CA LEU A 118 2.97 2.42 -13.98
C LEU A 118 4.08 2.81 -14.97
N ASN A 119 5.18 3.36 -14.46
CA ASN A 119 6.38 3.65 -15.23
C ASN A 119 6.98 2.36 -15.84
N LEU A 120 7.10 1.30 -15.04
CA LEU A 120 7.57 -0.02 -15.49
C LEU A 120 6.64 -0.65 -16.51
N PHE A 121 5.32 -0.55 -16.31
CA PHE A 121 4.32 -1.00 -17.28
C PHE A 121 4.49 -0.29 -18.64
N PHE A 122 4.67 1.04 -18.64
CA PHE A 122 4.92 1.76 -19.89
C PHE A 122 6.26 1.38 -20.54
N TYR A 123 7.28 1.07 -19.73
CA TYR A 123 8.58 0.62 -20.22
C TYR A 123 8.50 -0.76 -20.89
N ARG A 124 7.88 -1.74 -20.23
CA ARG A 124 7.75 -3.12 -20.76
C ARG A 124 6.70 -3.24 -21.87
N GLY A 125 5.71 -2.34 -21.88
CA GLY A 125 4.57 -2.46 -22.76
C GLY A 125 3.56 -3.50 -22.24
N GLY A 126 2.50 -3.70 -23.01
CA GLY A 126 1.42 -4.61 -22.67
C GLY A 126 0.04 -4.04 -23.00
N SER A 127 -0.98 -4.85 -22.85
CA SER A 127 -2.37 -4.41 -23.06
C SER A 127 -2.99 -3.97 -21.75
N PHE A 128 -3.81 -2.91 -21.80
CA PHE A 128 -4.64 -2.50 -20.66
C PHE A 128 -5.80 -3.47 -20.40
N PHE A 129 -6.18 -4.25 -21.42
CA PHE A 129 -7.31 -5.18 -21.44
C PHE A 129 -7.00 -6.39 -22.32
N VAL A 130 -8.01 -7.21 -22.61
CA VAL A 130 -7.91 -8.41 -23.45
C VAL A 130 -7.26 -8.11 -24.80
N SER A 131 -6.15 -8.80 -25.09
CA SER A 131 -5.49 -8.77 -26.39
C SER A 131 -5.81 -10.04 -27.17
N LEU A 132 -6.71 -9.94 -28.16
CA LEU A 132 -7.03 -11.07 -29.04
C LEU A 132 -5.86 -11.45 -29.97
N ALA A 133 -4.89 -10.55 -30.15
CA ALA A 133 -3.73 -10.75 -31.00
C ALA A 133 -2.64 -11.61 -30.34
N LYS A 134 -2.72 -11.84 -29.02
CA LYS A 134 -1.67 -12.50 -28.24
C LYS A 134 -2.27 -13.51 -27.24
N PRO A 135 -2.82 -14.63 -27.72
CA PRO A 135 -3.59 -15.57 -26.90
C PRO A 135 -2.77 -16.33 -25.85
N TYR A 136 -1.44 -16.33 -25.96
CA TYR A 136 -0.52 -16.95 -25.00
C TYR A 136 0.06 -15.97 -23.98
N GLU A 137 -0.24 -14.68 -24.12
CA GLU A 137 0.11 -13.69 -23.10
C GLU A 137 -1.00 -13.62 -22.04
N GLU A 138 -0.62 -13.23 -20.83
CA GLU A 138 -1.55 -12.95 -19.75
C GLU A 138 -2.52 -11.83 -20.12
N GLY A 139 -3.78 -11.93 -19.67
CA GLY A 139 -4.81 -10.96 -20.02
C GLY A 139 -4.54 -9.55 -19.48
N ILE A 140 -3.84 -9.47 -18.34
CA ILE A 140 -3.33 -8.23 -17.75
C ILE A 140 -1.86 -8.46 -17.41
N PRO A 141 -0.93 -7.62 -17.90
CA PRO A 141 0.47 -7.70 -17.54
C PRO A 141 0.69 -7.58 -16.03
N ILE A 142 1.62 -8.38 -15.49
CA ILE A 142 1.97 -8.34 -14.05
C ILE A 142 2.30 -6.91 -13.58
N ASP A 143 3.00 -6.12 -14.39
CA ASP A 143 3.33 -4.73 -14.05
C ASP A 143 2.08 -3.86 -13.90
N PHE A 144 1.07 -4.06 -14.74
CA PHE A 144 -0.22 -3.35 -14.61
C PHE A 144 -1.02 -3.86 -13.41
N PHE A 145 -0.96 -5.16 -13.11
CA PHE A 145 -1.55 -5.71 -11.90
C PHE A 145 -0.93 -5.08 -10.64
N LEU A 146 0.38 -4.87 -10.60
CA LEU A 146 1.06 -4.16 -9.51
C LEU A 146 0.57 -2.71 -9.36
N VAL A 147 0.30 -2.00 -10.46
CA VAL A 147 -0.34 -0.67 -10.40
C VAL A 147 -1.67 -0.75 -9.65
N LEU A 148 -2.55 -1.69 -10.05
CA LEU A 148 -3.87 -1.86 -9.46
C LEU A 148 -3.80 -2.29 -7.98
N ALA A 149 -2.88 -3.18 -7.64
CA ALA A 149 -2.66 -3.62 -6.26
C ALA A 149 -2.22 -2.45 -5.36
N ASN A 150 -1.30 -1.61 -5.84
CA ASN A 150 -0.87 -0.42 -5.11
C ASN A 150 -1.99 0.62 -4.99
N ILE A 151 -2.80 0.82 -6.03
CA ILE A 151 -4.02 1.67 -5.95
C ILE A 151 -5.00 1.11 -4.91
N ALA A 152 -5.16 -0.21 -4.81
CA ALA A 152 -6.02 -0.81 -3.79
C ALA A 152 -5.51 -0.49 -2.37
N VAL A 153 -4.19 -0.50 -2.14
CA VAL A 153 -3.60 -0.05 -0.87
C VAL A 153 -3.89 1.43 -0.60
N VAL A 154 -3.80 2.29 -1.62
CA VAL A 154 -4.13 3.72 -1.50
C VAL A 154 -5.58 3.90 -1.07
N VAL A 155 -6.53 3.25 -1.76
CA VAL A 155 -7.96 3.32 -1.45
C VAL A 155 -8.24 2.79 -0.04
N TRP A 156 -7.67 1.64 0.32
CA TRP A 156 -7.81 1.05 1.65
C TRP A 156 -7.33 2.01 2.74
N SER A 157 -6.14 2.59 2.56
CA SER A 157 -5.53 3.51 3.51
C SER A 157 -6.33 4.81 3.64
N TYR A 158 -6.78 5.37 2.51
CA TYR A 158 -7.59 6.58 2.49
C TYR A 158 -8.93 6.38 3.20
N ARG A 159 -9.63 5.27 2.92
CA ARG A 159 -10.91 4.94 3.58
C ARG A 159 -10.72 4.74 5.08
N ALA A 160 -9.62 4.12 5.52
CA ALA A 160 -9.31 3.96 6.93
C ALA A 160 -9.08 5.32 7.64
N LEU A 161 -8.48 6.29 6.95
CA LEU A 161 -8.30 7.66 7.48
C LEU A 161 -9.60 8.45 7.56
N LEU A 162 -10.55 8.21 6.64
CA LEU A 162 -11.87 8.85 6.67
C LEU A 162 -12.81 8.26 7.72
N ALA A 163 -12.59 7.02 8.13
CA ALA A 163 -13.38 6.38 9.17
C ALA A 163 -13.18 7.16 10.49
N LYS A 164 -14.20 7.95 10.88
CA LYS A 164 -14.19 8.66 12.17
C LYS A 164 -13.87 7.67 13.28
N PRO A 165 -12.96 7.99 14.22
CA PRO A 165 -12.80 7.15 15.39
C PRO A 165 -14.18 7.00 16.01
N LYS A 166 -14.65 5.77 16.20
CA LYS A 166 -15.82 5.52 17.03
C LYS A 166 -15.47 6.11 18.39
N LEU A 167 -15.94 7.34 18.64
CA LEU A 167 -16.00 7.95 19.95
C LEU A 167 -16.79 6.95 20.77
N TYR A 168 -16.09 6.03 21.42
CA TYR A 168 -16.65 5.32 22.54
C TYR A 168 -17.04 6.44 23.49
N LEU A 169 -18.34 6.69 23.58
CA LEU A 169 -18.94 7.43 24.67
C LEU A 169 -18.68 6.61 25.94
N VAL A 170 -17.43 6.59 26.40
CA VAL A 170 -17.03 6.25 27.76
C VAL A 170 -17.56 7.40 28.61
N GLY A 171 -18.86 7.39 28.90
CA GLY A 171 -19.49 8.53 29.58
C GLY A 171 -21.01 8.45 29.76
N GLN A 172 -21.68 7.35 29.39
CA GLN A 172 -23.12 7.20 29.60
C GLN A 172 -23.40 5.82 30.20
N GLY A 173 -23.21 5.64 31.51
CA GLY A 173 -23.51 4.34 32.14
C GLY A 173 -23.23 4.15 33.63
N LYS A 174 -22.89 5.19 34.41
CA LYS A 174 -22.74 5.08 35.88
C LYS A 174 -23.30 6.29 36.66
N ALA A 175 -24.42 6.87 36.23
CA ALA A 175 -25.01 8.02 36.94
C ALA A 175 -26.51 7.90 37.30
N THR A 176 -27.16 6.74 37.14
CA THR A 176 -28.62 6.62 37.35
C THR A 176 -29.07 5.46 38.25
N HIS A 177 -28.20 4.92 39.11
CA HIS A 177 -28.61 3.85 40.03
C HIS A 177 -28.20 4.04 41.49
N ASN A 178 -28.27 5.27 42.01
CA ASN A 178 -28.18 5.46 43.46
C ASN A 178 -29.00 6.65 44.02
N LYS A 179 -30.20 6.91 43.47
CA LYS A 179 -31.10 7.96 44.00
C LYS A 179 -32.44 7.46 44.57
N TYR A 180 -32.71 6.16 44.52
CA TYR A 180 -33.96 5.57 45.07
C TYR A 180 -33.77 4.71 46.32
N ARG A 181 -32.54 4.50 46.80
CA ARG A 181 -32.26 3.68 47.99
C ARG A 181 -32.20 4.46 49.32
N ASN A 182 -32.78 5.65 49.39
CA ASN A 182 -32.81 6.46 50.62
C ASN A 182 -34.20 7.02 50.99
N ARG A 183 -35.30 6.46 50.46
CA ARG A 183 -36.67 6.98 50.73
C ARG A 183 -37.51 6.23 51.78
N HIS A 184 -37.00 5.18 52.43
CA HIS A 184 -37.83 4.34 53.31
C HIS A 184 -37.33 4.11 54.73
N VAL A 185 -36.37 4.90 55.24
CA VAL A 185 -35.92 4.77 56.64
C VAL A 185 -36.03 6.11 57.37
N ASN A 186 -37.25 6.62 57.56
CA ASN A 186 -37.59 7.54 58.68
C ASN A 186 -39.09 7.84 58.73
N LYS A 187 -39.89 6.95 59.34
CA LYS A 187 -41.27 7.23 59.79
C LYS A 187 -41.60 6.56 61.12
N GLY A 188 -40.64 6.54 62.07
CA GLY A 188 -40.80 5.79 63.33
C GLY A 188 -40.14 6.44 64.54
N ALA A 189 -40.28 7.75 64.74
CA ALA A 189 -40.05 8.46 66.00
C ALA A 189 -40.65 9.87 65.79
N ALA A 190 -41.49 10.47 66.63
CA ALA A 190 -41.80 10.24 68.02
C ALA A 190 -43.24 10.71 68.29
N LEU A 191 -44.05 9.85 68.90
CA LEU A 191 -45.19 10.21 69.74
C LEU A 191 -44.96 9.47 71.04
N LYS A 192 -44.49 10.19 72.06
CA LYS A 192 -44.62 9.91 73.49
C LYS A 192 -44.09 11.11 74.27
#